data_AF-C5LW87-F1
#
_entry.id   AF-C5LW87-F1
#
_cell.length_a   1.000
_cell.length_b   1.000
_cell.length_c   1.000
_cell.angle_alpha   90.00
_cell.angle_beta   90.00
_cell.angle_gamma   90.00
#
_symmetry.space_group_name_H-M   'P 1'
#
loop_
_entity.id
_entity.type
_entity.pdbx_description
1 polymer ?
#
loop_
_entity_poly.entity_id
_entity_poly.type
_entity_poly.pdbx_seq_one_letter_code
_entity_poly.pdbx_strand_id
1 'polypeptide(L)' 'SSTYRASEIASHNVESDCWLIIADKIYDVTNFLADHPGGPKAILPHCGKDVTERFDLLHDRRGIRKCAPDAEIGILHP' A
#
# COMPACT_ATOMS: atom_id res chain seq x y z
N SER A 1 -2.24 -9.04 -13.84
CA SER A 1 -2.59 -8.65 -12.46
C SER A 1 -2.89 -9.90 -11.69
N SER A 2 -2.22 -10.10 -10.55
CA SER A 2 -2.60 -11.13 -9.58
C SER A 2 -3.84 -10.67 -8.79
N THR A 3 -4.53 -11.61 -8.15
CA THR A 3 -5.73 -11.35 -7.34
C THR A 3 -5.50 -11.85 -5.92
N TYR A 4 -5.75 -11.01 -4.92
CA TYR A 4 -5.43 -11.28 -3.51
C TYR A 4 -6.66 -11.15 -2.62
N ARG A 5 -6.76 -11.94 -1.55
CA ARG A 5 -7.81 -11.77 -0.53
C ARG A 5 -7.35 -10.82 0.56
N ALA A 6 -8.28 -10.08 1.19
CA ALA A 6 -7.96 -9.23 2.34
C ALA A 6 -7.24 -9.99 3.47
N SER A 7 -7.58 -11.26 3.69
CA SER A 7 -6.93 -12.12 4.69
C SER A 7 -5.46 -12.44 4.36
N GLU A 8 -5.11 -12.53 3.08
CA GLU A 8 -3.73 -12.73 2.63
C GLU A 8 -2.93 -11.46 2.85
N ILE A 9 -3.48 -10.32 2.42
CA ILE A 9 -2.88 -8.99 2.57
C ILE A 9 -2.61 -8.66 4.04
N ALA A 10 -3.52 -9.03 4.95
CA ALA A 10 -3.37 -8.80 6.39
C ALA A 10 -2.12 -9.44 7.02
N SER A 11 -1.51 -10.43 6.36
CA SER A 11 -0.26 -11.05 6.82
C SER A 11 1.00 -10.24 6.49
N HIS A 12 0.93 -9.35 5.49
CA HIS A 12 2.01 -8.45 5.07
C HIS A 12 1.98 -7.15 5.90
N ASN A 13 2.24 -7.31 7.20
CA ASN A 13 1.97 -6.29 8.23
C ASN A 13 3.20 -5.83 9.04
N VAL A 14 4.41 -6.04 8.51
CA VAL A 14 5.68 -5.66 9.16
C VAL A 14 6.55 -4.82 8.25
N GLU A 15 7.54 -4.12 8.79
CA GLU A 15 8.41 -3.22 8.01
C GLU A 15 9.13 -3.91 6.84
N SER A 16 9.57 -5.16 7.02
CA SER A 16 10.24 -5.94 5.98
C SER A 16 9.28 -6.60 4.98
N ASP A 17 7.97 -6.46 5.18
CA ASP A 17 6.91 -7.06 4.36
C ASP A 17 5.60 -6.30 4.60
N CYS A 18 5.46 -5.15 3.92
CA CYS A 18 4.39 -4.18 4.17
C CYS A 18 3.57 -3.96 2.91
N TRP A 19 2.34 -4.48 2.90
CA TRP A 19 1.41 -4.26 1.79
C TRP A 19 0.24 -3.37 2.21
N LEU A 20 -0.35 -2.65 1.25
CA LEU A 20 -1.50 -1.78 1.46
C LEU A 20 -2.56 -2.02 0.39
N ILE A 21 -3.82 -1.81 0.76
CA ILE A 21 -4.93 -1.71 -0.19
C ILE A 21 -5.26 -0.24 -0.38
N ILE A 22 -5.28 0.21 -1.65
CA ILE A 22 -5.74 1.55 -2.03
C ILE A 22 -6.63 1.42 -3.26
N ALA A 23 -7.93 1.62 -3.06
CA ALA A 23 -8.96 1.53 -4.10
C ALA A 23 -8.92 0.20 -4.86
N ASP A 24 -9.08 -0.90 -4.12
CA ASP A 24 -9.08 -2.28 -4.61
C ASP A 24 -7.79 -2.71 -5.32
N LYS A 25 -6.72 -1.91 -5.25
CA LYS A 25 -5.39 -2.25 -5.74
C LYS A 25 -4.46 -2.57 -4.58
N ILE A 26 -3.58 -3.52 -4.81
CA ILE A 26 -2.62 -4.02 -3.83
C ILE A 26 -1.25 -3.44 -4.14
N TYR A 27 -0.63 -2.84 -3.14
CA TYR A 27 0.68 -2.23 -3.25
C TYR A 27 1.64 -2.86 -2.27
N ASP A 28 2.74 -3.42 -2.76
CA ASP A 28 3.91 -3.72 -1.95
C ASP A 28 4.74 -2.44 -1.79
N VAL A 29 4.67 -1.86 -0.60
CA VAL A 29 5.36 -0.60 -0.29
C VAL A 29 6.63 -0.81 0.50
N THR A 30 7.07 -2.06 0.70
CA THR A 30 8.23 -2.41 1.53
C THR A 30 9.46 -1.58 1.17
N ASN A 31 9.80 -1.50 -0.12
CA ASN A 31 10.94 -0.72 -0.60
C ASN A 31 10.68 0.79 -0.61
N PHE A 32 9.42 1.22 -0.64
CA PHE A 32 9.03 2.62 -0.70
C PHE A 32 8.97 3.28 0.68
N LEU A 33 8.94 2.52 1.78
CA LEU A 33 8.82 3.04 3.15
C LEU A 33 9.83 4.15 3.46
N ALA A 34 11.09 3.97 3.05
CA ALA A 34 12.17 4.94 3.29
C ALA A 34 12.06 6.20 2.41
N ASP A 35 11.48 6.06 1.22
CA ASP A 35 11.34 7.13 0.22
C ASP A 35 10.02 7.91 0.36
N HIS A 36 9.11 7.43 1.22
CA HIS A 36 7.84 8.10 1.47
C HIS A 36 8.08 9.50 2.07
N PRO A 37 7.57 10.58 1.45
CA PRO A 37 7.82 11.96 1.93
C PRO A 37 7.33 12.23 3.37
N GLY A 38 6.29 11.53 3.82
CA GLY A 38 5.81 11.59 5.21
C GLY A 38 6.59 10.73 6.19
N GLY A 39 7.62 10.03 5.71
CA GLY A 39 8.43 9.06 6.44
C GLY A 39 7.76 7.68 6.61
N PRO A 40 8.54 6.64 6.94
CA PRO A 40 8.05 5.27 7.10
C PRO A 40 7.02 5.14 8.22
N LYS A 41 7.20 5.90 9.31
CA LYS A 41 6.30 5.90 10.49
C LYS A 41 4.85 6.30 10.16
N ALA A 42 4.62 7.01 9.06
CA ALA A 42 3.27 7.35 8.61
C ALA A 42 2.53 6.14 8.01
N ILE A 43 3.27 5.17 7.47
CA ILE A 43 2.73 3.98 6.80
C ILE A 43 2.71 2.77 7.72
N LEU A 44 3.79 2.51 8.48
CA LEU A 44 3.99 1.28 9.25
C LEU A 44 2.78 0.82 10.10
N PRO A 45 2.03 1.70 10.80
CA PRO A 45 0.83 1.28 11.55
C PRO A 45 -0.31 0.72 10.68
N HIS A 46 -0.19 0.83 9.35
CA HIS A 46 -1.19 0.46 8.38
C HIS A 46 -0.79 -0.69 7.46
N CYS A 47 0.40 -1.26 7.61
CA CYS A 47 0.76 -2.46 6.85
C CYS A 47 -0.30 -3.55 7.03
N GLY A 48 -0.67 -4.20 5.93
CA GLY A 48 -1.70 -5.21 5.82
C GLY A 48 -3.13 -4.68 5.88
N LYS A 49 -3.36 -3.38 5.64
CA LYS A 49 -4.70 -2.76 5.76
C LYS A 49 -5.14 -2.04 4.49
N ASP A 50 -6.46 -1.83 4.41
CA ASP A 50 -7.05 -0.84 3.53
C ASP A 50 -6.85 0.56 4.11
N VAL A 51 -6.22 1.42 3.31
CA VAL A 51 -5.95 2.82 3.66
C VAL A 51 -6.56 3.78 2.66
N THR A 52 -7.51 3.34 1.82
CA THR A 52 -8.11 4.13 0.74
C THR A 52 -8.60 5.48 1.23
N GLU A 53 -9.47 5.51 2.25
CA GLU A 53 -10.00 6.77 2.80
C GLU A 53 -8.89 7.67 3.34
N ARG A 54 -7.94 7.09 4.08
CA ARG A 54 -6.83 7.85 4.67
C ARG A 54 -5.90 8.42 3.62
N PHE A 55 -5.66 7.65 2.56
CA PHE A 55 -4.82 8.05 1.44
C PHE A 55 -5.48 9.21 0.68
N ASP A 56 -6.76 9.08 0.33
CA ASP A 56 -7.50 10.08 -0.45
C ASP A 56 -7.67 11.42 0.28
N LEU A 57 -7.64 11.43 1.62
CA LEU A 57 -7.65 12.66 2.42
C LEU A 57 -6.34 13.45 2.35
N LEU A 58 -5.22 12.80 2.03
CA LEU A 58 -3.88 13.38 2.12
C LEU A 58 -3.15 13.46 0.77
N HIS A 59 -3.54 12.63 -0.19
CA HIS A 59 -2.81 12.42 -1.42
C HIS A 59 -3.72 12.28 -2.63
N ASP A 60 -3.21 12.70 -3.78
CA ASP A 60 -3.78 12.35 -5.08
C ASP A 60 -3.22 11.00 -5.54
N ARG A 61 -4.09 10.09 -5.98
CA ARG A 61 -3.71 8.75 -6.45
C ARG A 61 -2.72 8.76 -7.63
N ARG A 62 -2.68 9.82 -8.43
CA ARG A 62 -1.68 10.01 -9.50
C ARG A 62 -0.25 10.09 -8.94
N GLY A 63 -0.10 10.46 -7.67
CA GLY A 63 1.18 10.48 -6.95
C GLY A 63 1.82 9.10 -6.83
N ILE A 64 1.04 8.02 -6.76
CA ILE A 64 1.56 6.65 -6.60
C ILE A 64 2.46 6.30 -7.79
N ARG A 65 2.01 6.54 -9.03
CA ARG A 65 2.80 6.26 -10.24
C ARG A 65 4.09 7.08 -10.32
N LYS A 66 4.17 8.23 -9.64
CA LYS A 66 5.36 9.07 -9.62
C LYS A 66 6.35 8.63 -8.54
N CYS A 67 5.86 8.29 -7.34
CA CYS A 67 6.71 8.03 -6.18
C CYS A 67 7.02 6.53 -5.99
N ALA A 68 6.11 5.65 -6.42
CA ALA A 68 6.21 4.21 -6.25
C ALA A 68 5.69 3.48 -7.52
N PRO A 69 6.33 3.68 -8.68
CA PRO A 69 5.85 3.18 -9.98
C PRO A 69 5.70 1.65 -10.04
N ASP A 70 6.51 0.93 -9.28
CA ASP A 70 6.60 -0.54 -9.30
C ASP A 70 5.90 -1.21 -8.11
N ALA A 71 5.23 -0.44 -7.24
CA ALA A 71 4.61 -0.98 -6.03
C ALA A 71 3.30 -1.73 -6.29
N GLU A 72 2.58 -1.45 -7.38
CA GLU A 72 1.30 -2.12 -7.69
C GLU A 72 1.54 -3.58 -8.12
N ILE A 73 1.07 -4.54 -7.32
CA ILE A 73 1.28 -5.98 -7.55
C ILE A 73 0.01 -6.73 -7.95
N GLY A 74 -1.17 -6.14 -7.75
CA GLY A 74 -2.43 -6.76 -8.17
C GLY A 74 -3.67 -6.05 -7.68
N ILE A 75 -4.77 -6.81 -7.64
CA ILE A 75 -6.10 -6.32 -7.26
C ILE A 75 -6.69 -7.14 -6.11
N LEU A 76 -7.59 -6.51 -5.36
CA LEU A 76 -8.36 -7.14 -4.30
C LEU A 76 -9.44 -8.06 -4.91
N HIS A 77 -9.56 -9.25 -4.34
CA HIS A 77 -10.67 -10.16 -4.63
C HIS A 77 -11.98 -9.53 -4.12
N PRO A 78 -13.06 -9.52 -4.92
CA PRO A 78 -14.37 -9.01 -4.52
C PRO A 78 -14.95 -9.62 -3.24
#